data_AF-A0A1W9VN01-F1
#
_entry.id   AF-A0A1W9VN01-F1
#
_cell.length_a   1.000
_cell.length_b   1.000
_cell.length_c   1.000
_cell.angle_alpha   90.00
_cell.angle_beta   90.00
_cell.angle_gamma   90.00
#
_symmetry.space_group_name_H-M   'P 1'
#
loop_
_entity.id
_entity.type
_entity.pdbx_description
1 polymer ?
#
loop_
_entity_poly.entity_id
_entity_poly.type
_entity_poly.pdbx_seq_one_letter_code
_entity_poly.pdbx_strand_id
1 'polypeptide(L)'
;MIDKRAIKTVNNVLERGETILIFPEGSRKSTKAKAGIGLLAMNTNCMIVPVHIENSNKALACFFGLKRLKIVVGKPIEPSYFKDWERNKENYRKLSSEVLDTINGLKDVN
;
A
#
# COMPACT_ATOMS: atom_id res chain seq x y z
N MET A 1 -14.39 9.68 -5.98
CA MET A 1 -14.38 9.01 -7.30
C MET A 1 -12.94 8.62 -7.61
N ILE A 2 -12.67 7.42 -8.12
CA ILE A 2 -11.30 7.04 -8.53
C ILE A 2 -11.12 7.55 -9.97
N ASP A 3 -10.02 8.26 -10.23
CA ASP A 3 -9.73 8.80 -11.57
C ASP A 3 -9.32 7.67 -12.52
N LYS A 4 -10.11 7.47 -13.59
CA LYS A 4 -9.85 6.44 -14.61
C LYS A 4 -8.53 6.68 -15.35
N ARG A 5 -8.09 7.93 -15.50
CA ARG A 5 -6.79 8.24 -16.11
C ARG A 5 -5.65 7.78 -15.22
N ALA A 6 -5.76 8.05 -13.91
CA ALA A 6 -4.74 7.62 -12.95
C ALA A 6 -4.59 6.08 -12.93
N ILE A 7 -5.70 5.33 -12.97
CA ILE A 7 -5.66 3.86 -13.07
C ILE A 7 -4.93 3.43 -14.35
N LYS A 8 -5.25 4.03 -15.49
CA LYS A 8 -4.61 3.67 -16.77
C LYS A 8 -3.12 3.95 -16.75
N THR A 9 -2.71 5.10 -16.21
CA THR A 9 -1.28 5.44 -16.05
C THR A 9 -0.57 4.43 -15.17
N VAL A 10 -1.17 4.06 -14.03
CA VAL A 10 -0.59 3.09 -13.12
C VAL A 10 -0.44 1.71 -13.78
N ASN A 11 -1.45 1.25 -14.51
CA ASN A 11 -1.36 -0.01 -15.24
C ASN A 11 -0.21 -0.01 -16.25
N ASN A 12 -0.06 1.07 -17.04
CA ASN A 12 1.03 1.19 -18.01
C ASN A 12 2.42 1.16 -17.34
N VAL A 13 2.56 1.78 -16.16
CA VAL A 13 3.81 1.78 -15.39
C VAL A 13 4.12 0.36 -14.90
N LEU A 14 3.12 -0.33 -14.35
CA LEU A 14 3.29 -1.71 -13.87
C LEU A 14 3.58 -2.70 -15.01
N GLU A 15 2.93 -2.55 -16.17
CA GLU A 15 3.19 -3.38 -17.36
C GLU A 15 4.61 -3.21 -17.92
N ARG A 16 5.24 -2.06 -17.66
CA ARG A 16 6.64 -1.78 -18.03
C ARG A 16 7.66 -2.37 -17.04
N GLY A 17 7.19 -3.04 -15.98
CA GLY A 17 8.06 -3.57 -14.92
C GLY A 17 8.58 -2.47 -13.97
N GLU A 18 7.99 -1.28 -14.00
CA GLU A 18 8.34 -0.18 -13.11
C GLU A 18 7.57 -0.31 -11.76
N THR A 19 8.01 0.45 -10.75
CA THR A 19 7.45 0.40 -9.39
C THR A 19 6.60 1.63 -9.10
N ILE A 20 5.52 1.45 -8.34
CA ILE A 20 4.65 2.52 -7.86
C ILE A 20 4.59 2.55 -6.33
N LEU A 21 4.45 3.75 -5.77
CA LEU A 21 4.14 3.95 -4.35
C LEU A 21 2.68 4.36 -4.20
N ILE A 22 1.93 3.66 -3.35
CA ILE A 22 0.53 3.96 -3.04
C ILE A 22 0.31 3.98 -1.53
N PHE A 23 -0.42 4.98 -1.05
CA PHE A 23 -0.93 5.03 0.32
C PHE A 23 -2.35 4.44 0.36
N PRO A 24 -2.58 3.27 1.02
CA PRO A 24 -3.88 2.59 1.04
C PRO A 24 -5.03 3.49 1.50
N GLU A 25 -4.78 4.35 2.47
CA GLU A 25 -5.77 5.20 3.12
C GLU A 25 -6.15 6.43 2.25
N GLY A 26 -5.25 6.82 1.34
CA GLY A 26 -5.41 7.93 0.42
C GLY A 26 -5.63 9.30 1.07
N SER A 27 -5.32 9.44 2.36
CA SER A 27 -5.25 10.69 3.12
C SER A 27 -4.56 10.43 4.45
N ARG A 28 -3.76 11.38 4.94
CA ARG A 28 -3.04 11.31 6.22
C ARG A 28 -3.93 11.22 7.46
N LYS A 29 -5.24 11.46 7.33
CA LYS A 29 -6.23 11.40 8.43
C LYS A 29 -7.11 10.16 8.40
N SER A 30 -7.04 9.35 7.34
CA SER A 30 -7.88 8.16 7.20
C SER A 30 -7.14 6.95 7.77
N THR A 31 -7.87 6.09 8.48
CA THR A 31 -7.39 4.78 8.95
C THR A 31 -7.99 3.62 8.16
N LYS A 32 -8.82 3.92 7.14
CA LYS A 32 -9.49 2.91 6.32
C LYS A 32 -8.84 2.84 4.96
N ALA A 33 -8.53 1.62 4.52
CA ALA A 33 -8.03 1.37 3.19
C ALA A 33 -9.09 1.65 2.12
N LYS A 34 -8.66 2.23 1.01
CA LYS A 34 -9.45 2.34 -0.23
C LYS A 34 -9.19 1.11 -1.09
N ALA A 35 -10.18 0.71 -1.88
CA ALA A 35 -10.11 -0.47 -2.77
C ALA A 35 -9.08 -0.35 -3.92
N GLY A 36 -8.38 0.78 -4.05
CA GLY A 36 -7.51 1.07 -5.20
C GLY A 36 -6.32 0.10 -5.32
N ILE A 37 -5.67 -0.22 -4.21
CA ILE A 37 -4.54 -1.18 -4.21
C ILE A 37 -5.03 -2.56 -4.64
N GLY A 38 -6.12 -3.07 -4.04
CA GLY A 38 -6.66 -4.37 -4.40
C GLY A 38 -7.09 -4.47 -5.87
N LEU A 39 -7.70 -3.40 -6.41
CA LEU A 39 -8.04 -3.32 -7.83
C LEU A 39 -6.81 -3.42 -8.73
N LEU A 40 -5.74 -2.67 -8.41
CA LEU A 40 -4.54 -2.64 -9.23
C LEU A 40 -3.77 -3.96 -9.17
N ALA A 41 -3.56 -4.50 -7.97
CA ALA A 41 -2.83 -5.74 -7.76
C ALA A 41 -3.53 -6.94 -8.41
N MET A 42 -4.85 -7.10 -8.23
CA MET A 42 -5.60 -8.23 -8.82
C MET A 42 -5.74 -8.15 -10.35
N ASN A 43 -5.62 -6.96 -10.94
CA ASN A 43 -5.68 -6.78 -12.40
C ASN A 43 -4.32 -6.97 -13.07
N THR A 44 -3.24 -6.58 -12.41
CA THR A 44 -1.88 -6.62 -12.98
C THR A 44 -1.08 -7.84 -12.51
N ASN A 45 -1.56 -8.55 -11.48
CA ASN A 45 -0.81 -9.59 -10.77
C ASN A 45 0.55 -9.07 -10.28
N CYS A 46 0.66 -7.78 -9.93
CA CYS A 46 1.88 -7.24 -9.35
C CYS A 46 2.02 -7.66 -7.89
N MET A 47 3.25 -7.94 -7.47
CA MET A 47 3.59 -8.14 -6.06
C MET A 47 3.36 -6.84 -5.27
N ILE A 48 2.91 -6.95 -4.02
CA ILE A 48 2.72 -5.80 -3.12
C ILE A 48 3.80 -5.84 -2.04
N VAL A 49 4.52 -4.74 -1.83
CA VAL A 49 5.51 -4.62 -0.75
C VAL A 49 4.97 -3.71 0.35
N PRO A 50 4.58 -4.24 1.52
CA PRO A 50 4.11 -3.44 2.65
C PRO A 50 5.24 -2.58 3.23
N VAL A 51 5.00 -1.28 3.43
CA VAL A 51 5.99 -0.36 4.02
C VAL A 51 5.33 0.45 5.11
N HIS A 52 5.88 0.39 6.32
CA HIS A 52 5.49 1.22 7.45
C HIS A 52 6.45 2.39 7.61
N ILE A 53 5.92 3.60 7.73
CA ILE A 53 6.69 4.83 7.90
C ILE A 53 6.21 5.55 9.16
N GLU A 54 7.10 5.69 10.14
CA GLU A 54 6.81 6.36 11.40
C GLU A 54 7.59 7.67 11.55
N ASN A 55 6.96 8.68 12.15
CA ASN A 55 7.54 10.00 12.46
C ASN A 55 7.97 10.84 11.25
N SER A 56 7.57 10.48 10.03
CA SER A 56 7.79 11.30 8.82
C SER A 56 7.15 12.69 8.91
N ASN A 57 6.09 12.85 9.70
CA ASN A 57 5.44 14.13 9.96
C ASN A 57 6.07 14.95 11.11
N LYS A 58 7.14 14.46 11.73
CA LYS A 58 7.81 15.10 12.89
C LYS A 58 9.24 15.50 12.56
N ALA A 59 9.46 16.08 11.39
CA ALA A 59 10.79 16.43 10.87
C ALA A 59 11.64 17.21 11.89
N LEU A 60 11.08 18.22 12.57
CA LEU A 60 11.79 18.98 13.61
C LEU A 60 12.21 18.10 14.81
N ALA A 61 11.33 17.25 15.31
CA ALA A 61 11.67 16.35 16.43
C ALA A 61 12.72 15.30 16.02
N CYS A 62 12.72 14.87 14.76
CA CYS A 62 13.77 14.01 14.22
C CYS A 62 15.10 14.76 14.08
N PHE A 63 15.07 16.03 13.65
CA PHE A 63 16.25 16.87 13.50
C PHE A 63 16.96 17.12 14.84
N PHE A 64 16.20 17.35 15.91
CA PHE A 64 16.73 17.51 17.28
C PHE A 64 16.99 16.18 18.02
N GLY A 65 16.88 15.03 17.35
CA GLY A 65 17.17 13.72 17.94
C GLY A 65 16.14 13.22 18.97
N LEU A 66 15.04 13.93 19.18
CA LEU A 66 13.96 13.54 20.11
C LEU A 66 13.15 12.35 19.59
N LYS A 67 13.13 12.14 18.27
CA LYS A 67 12.51 11.00 17.60
C LYS A 67 13.40 10.51 16.48
N ARG A 68 13.17 9.27 16.02
CA ARG A 68 13.82 8.73 14.82
C ARG A 68 12.77 8.48 13.74
N LEU A 69 13.11 8.80 12.50
CA LEU A 69 12.38 8.33 11.33
C LEU A 69 12.57 6.81 11.26
N LYS A 70 11.49 6.05 11.37
CA LYS A 70 11.51 4.59 11.26
C LYS A 70 10.83 4.20 9.96
N ILE A 71 11.51 3.41 9.14
CA ILE A 71 10.95 2.81 7.93
C ILE A 71 11.14 1.31 8.07
N VAL A 72 10.04 0.56 8.02
CA VAL A 72 10.05 -0.91 8.08
C VAL A 72 9.47 -1.42 6.78
N VAL A 73 10.25 -2.24 6.07
CA VAL A 73 9.80 -2.92 4.86
C VAL A 73 9.39 -4.34 5.25
N GLY A 74 8.13 -4.67 4.99
CA GLY A 74 7.56 -5.97 5.27
C GLY A 74 7.90 -7.02 4.22
N LYS A 75 7.49 -8.26 4.49
CA LYS A 75 7.57 -9.34 3.49
C LYS A 75 6.64 -9.02 2.32
N PRO A 76 7.09 -9.25 1.07
CA PRO A 76 6.21 -9.06 -0.07
C PRO A 76 5.00 -10.00 -0.04
N ILE A 77 3.85 -9.48 -0.48
CA ILE A 77 2.64 -10.24 -0.72
C ILE A 77 2.66 -10.66 -2.19
N GLU A 78 2.94 -11.94 -2.40
CA GLU A 78 3.04 -12.53 -3.73
C GLU A 78 1.67 -12.61 -4.42
N PRO A 79 1.62 -12.49 -5.76
CA PRO A 79 0.37 -12.61 -6.51
C PRO A 79 -0.35 -13.94 -6.27
N SER A 80 0.39 -15.02 -5.97
CA SER A 80 -0.19 -16.32 -5.65
C SER A 80 -1.18 -16.31 -4.49
N TYR A 81 -1.11 -15.30 -3.60
CA TYR A 81 -2.04 -15.16 -2.48
C TYR A 81 -3.46 -14.75 -2.92
N PHE A 82 -3.57 -13.94 -3.98
CA PHE A 82 -4.84 -13.29 -4.38
C PHE A 82 -5.23 -13.49 -5.85
N LYS A 83 -4.34 -14.02 -6.71
CA LYS A 83 -4.57 -14.12 -8.17
C LYS A 83 -5.81 -14.92 -8.55
N ASP A 84 -6.19 -15.89 -7.73
CA ASP A 84 -7.32 -16.80 -7.97
C ASP A 84 -8.62 -16.29 -7.33
N TRP A 85 -8.58 -15.13 -6.65
CA TRP A 85 -9.78 -14.53 -6.07
C TRP A 85 -10.66 -13.92 -7.16
N GLU A 86 -11.97 -13.97 -6.97
CA GLU A 86 -12.90 -13.33 -7.89
C GLU A 86 -12.67 -11.81 -7.95
N ARG A 87 -12.60 -11.28 -9.17
CA ARG A 87 -12.37 -9.85 -9.45
C ARG A 87 -13.63 -9.02 -9.21
N ASN A 88 -13.96 -8.82 -7.93
CA ASN A 88 -15.13 -8.06 -7.52
C ASN A 88 -14.76 -6.97 -6.49
N LYS A 89 -15.67 -6.02 -6.28
CA LYS A 89 -15.44 -4.85 -5.41
C LYS A 89 -15.21 -5.22 -3.95
N GLU A 90 -15.74 -6.36 -3.51
CA GLU A 90 -15.57 -6.87 -2.16
C GLU A 90 -14.14 -7.37 -1.95
N ASN A 91 -13.64 -8.22 -2.85
CA ASN A 91 -12.28 -8.74 -2.81
C ASN A 91 -11.22 -7.64 -2.99
N TYR A 92 -11.47 -6.62 -3.81
CA TYR A 92 -10.58 -5.45 -3.88
C TYR A 92 -10.48 -4.72 -2.54
N ARG A 93 -11.58 -4.58 -1.82
CA ARG A 93 -11.59 -3.96 -0.48
C ARG A 93 -10.91 -4.87 0.53
N LYS A 94 -11.20 -6.17 0.49
CA LYS A 94 -10.59 -7.18 1.37
C LYS A 94 -9.07 -7.15 1.26
N LEU A 95 -8.53 -7.28 0.05
CA LEU A 95 -7.08 -7.23 -0.19
C LEU A 95 -6.47 -5.91 0.27
N SER A 96 -7.11 -4.77 -0.05
CA SER A 96 -6.65 -3.46 0.43
C SER A 96 -6.62 -3.34 1.95
N SER A 97 -7.61 -3.90 2.65
CA SER A 97 -7.65 -3.92 4.12
C SER A 97 -6.55 -4.81 4.69
N GLU A 98 -6.37 -6.01 4.16
CA GLU A 98 -5.30 -6.93 4.60
C GLU A 98 -3.90 -6.34 4.39
N VAL A 99 -3.67 -5.63 3.29
CA VAL A 99 -2.43 -4.88 3.06
C VAL A 99 -2.22 -3.82 4.13
N LEU A 100 -3.26 -3.04 4.45
CA LEU A 100 -3.17 -2.02 5.49
C LEU A 100 -2.93 -2.62 6.88
N ASP A 101 -3.60 -3.71 7.21
CA ASP A 101 -3.40 -4.43 8.47
C ASP A 101 -1.99 -4.98 8.57
N THR A 102 -1.44 -5.50 7.46
CA THR A 102 -0.03 -5.91 7.37
C THR A 102 0.91 -4.75 7.64
N ILE A 103 0.69 -3.59 7.01
CA ILE A 103 1.49 -2.37 7.23
C ILE A 103 1.42 -1.91 8.70
N ASN A 104 0.25 -1.99 9.32
CA ASN A 104 0.08 -1.63 10.72
C ASN A 104 0.80 -2.60 11.66
N GLY A 105 0.79 -3.90 11.36
CA GLY A 105 1.51 -4.92 12.12
C GLY A 105 3.04 -4.79 12.06
N LEU A 106 3.59 -4.10 11.05
CA LEU A 106 5.04 -3.85 10.98
C LEU A 106 5.54 -2.87 12.05
N LYS A 107 4.64 -2.13 12.70
CA LYS A 107 5.01 -1.19 13.78
C LYS A 107 5.70 -1.90 14.94
N ASP A 108 5.27 -3.12 15.24
CA ASP A 108 5.70 -3.90 16.40
C ASP A 108 6.94 -4.77 16.12
N VAL A 109 7.44 -4.77 14.89
CA VAL A 109 8.72 -5.39 14.55
C VAL A 109 9.83 -4.47 15.09
N ASN A 110 10.37 -4.84 16.25
CA ASN A 110 11.57 -4.28 16.87
C ASN A 110 12.63 -5.37 16.97
#